data_AF-A0A8J9YLB8-F1
#
_entry.id   AF-A0A8J9YLB8-F1
#
_cell.length_a   1.000
_cell.length_b   1.000
_cell.length_c   1.000
_cell.angle_alpha   90.00
_cell.angle_beta   90.00
_cell.angle_gamma   90.00
#
_symmetry.space_group_name_H-M   'P 1'
#
loop_
_entity.id
_entity.type
_entity.pdbx_description
1 polymer ?
#
loop_
_entity_poly.entity_id
_entity_poly.type
_entity_poly.pdbx_seq_one_letter_code
_entity_poly.pdbx_strand_id
1 'polypeptide(L)'
;MGAYCYGKRDNRGEVLLRFCWENNLFIINSKFKKKEKNMWTWISPKKARSQIDYTLSNIKENITNFEILNKFSFASDHRLLRNTLFLANIKKSRASYNNENFKLKTKEGQDQFIKFLKANIEIAQLNENEDVESYHKKIKNAIEYSLKATKIEKRKTQSIISEDTKKRIRRRNELTNKKNLTKEERTEKTNLYKNIHKLIKKEYQDHKIKTIEKHLIKSGSLKKGLKELISAKGWIPCLKDISTEKKSFSRSKIIETATLFYKELYSNIQNTTFQALPTNQNLTTIKRFTIQEIAILKLKL
;
A
#
# COMPACT_ATOMS: atom_id res chain seq x y z
N MET A 1 6.22 1.72 -25.65
CA MET A 1 5.44 0.93 -24.68
C MET A 1 3.91 1.05 -24.87
N GLY A 2 3.41 1.45 -26.05
CA GLY A 2 1.98 1.69 -26.30
C GLY A 2 1.70 3.16 -26.62
N ALA A 3 0.48 3.45 -27.12
CA ALA A 3 0.15 4.76 -27.70
C ALA A 3 0.09 5.91 -26.67
N TYR A 4 -0.08 5.62 -25.39
CA TYR A 4 -0.31 6.63 -24.34
C TYR A 4 0.85 6.75 -23.33
N CYS A 5 2.03 6.21 -23.63
CA CYS A 5 3.20 6.31 -22.75
C CYS A 5 3.93 7.66 -22.83
N TYR A 6 4.68 7.98 -21.78
CA TYR A 6 5.55 9.16 -21.72
C TYR A 6 6.97 8.83 -22.20
N GLY A 7 7.54 9.67 -23.06
CA GLY A 7 8.92 9.56 -23.53
C GLY A 7 9.12 8.56 -24.67
N LYS A 8 10.39 8.36 -25.05
CA LYS A 8 10.80 7.42 -26.10
C LYS A 8 11.15 6.05 -25.49
N ARG A 9 10.79 4.98 -26.18
CA ARG A 9 11.15 3.61 -25.79
C ARG A 9 12.63 3.36 -26.08
N ASP A 10 13.36 2.91 -25.07
CA ASP A 10 14.75 2.44 -25.17
C ASP A 10 14.81 0.91 -25.24
N ASN A 11 16.03 0.35 -25.32
CA ASN A 11 16.24 -1.10 -25.38
C ASN A 11 15.64 -1.84 -24.16
N ARG A 12 15.76 -1.24 -22.97
CA ARG A 12 15.16 -1.80 -21.74
C ARG A 12 13.63 -1.84 -21.85
N GLY A 13 13.04 -0.84 -22.49
CA GLY A 13 11.62 -0.80 -22.76
C GLY A 13 11.14 -1.88 -23.72
N GLU A 14 11.97 -2.33 -24.67
CA GLU A 14 11.67 -3.50 -25.52
C GLU A 14 11.71 -4.79 -24.72
N VAL A 15 12.72 -4.97 -23.86
CA VAL A 15 12.83 -6.12 -22.95
C VAL A 15 11.59 -6.21 -22.06
N LEU A 16 11.12 -5.09 -21.49
CA LEU A 16 9.91 -5.09 -20.67
C LEU A 16 8.67 -5.49 -21.48
N LEU A 17 8.54 -5.03 -22.72
CA LEU A 17 7.41 -5.39 -23.57
C LEU A 17 7.42 -6.88 -23.92
N ARG A 18 8.60 -7.43 -24.25
CA ARG A 18 8.76 -8.86 -24.51
C ARG A 18 8.39 -9.68 -23.29
N PHE A 19 8.89 -9.31 -22.11
CA PHE A 19 8.50 -9.95 -20.85
C PHE A 19 6.98 -9.91 -20.62
N CYS A 20 6.35 -8.75 -20.86
CA CYS A 20 4.91 -8.62 -20.72
C CYS A 20 4.14 -9.51 -21.70
N TRP A 21 4.59 -9.59 -22.95
CA TRP A 21 4.01 -10.44 -23.98
C TRP A 21 4.08 -11.92 -23.59
N GLU A 22 5.28 -12.40 -23.23
CA GLU A 22 5.52 -13.80 -22.86
C GLU A 22 4.69 -14.24 -21.63
N ASN A 23 4.37 -13.31 -20.73
CA ASN A 23 3.64 -13.60 -19.48
C ASN A 23 2.16 -13.17 -19.52
N ASN A 24 1.62 -12.78 -20.69
CA ASN A 24 0.26 -12.26 -20.83
C ASN A 24 -0.06 -11.12 -19.83
N LEU A 25 0.89 -10.21 -19.65
CA LEU A 25 0.77 -9.02 -18.81
C LEU A 25 0.55 -7.79 -19.69
N PHE A 26 -0.24 -6.85 -19.20
CA PHE A 26 -0.45 -5.56 -19.83
C PHE A 26 0.17 -4.44 -19.01
N ILE A 27 0.84 -3.50 -19.67
CA ILE A 27 1.38 -2.28 -19.05
C ILE A 27 0.24 -1.28 -18.84
N ILE A 28 -0.30 -1.21 -17.64
CA ILE A 28 -1.51 -0.42 -17.34
C ILE A 28 -1.33 1.06 -17.61
N ASN A 29 -0.11 1.58 -17.42
CA ASN A 29 0.21 2.97 -17.72
C ASN A 29 -0.05 3.35 -19.19
N SER A 30 -0.10 2.37 -20.11
CA SER A 30 -0.38 2.62 -21.54
C SER A 30 -1.85 2.44 -21.92
N LYS A 31 -2.73 2.02 -20.99
CA LYS A 31 -4.16 1.78 -21.24
C LYS A 31 -4.94 3.07 -21.44
N PHE A 32 -4.65 4.09 -20.64
CA PHE A 32 -5.47 5.31 -20.56
C PHE A 32 -4.73 6.52 -21.11
N LYS A 33 -5.39 7.29 -21.97
CA LYS A 33 -4.87 8.59 -22.42
C LYS A 33 -4.89 9.60 -21.27
N LYS A 34 -3.72 10.14 -20.91
CA LYS A 34 -3.57 11.17 -19.88
C LYS A 34 -2.71 12.32 -20.40
N LYS A 35 -2.80 13.48 -19.73
CA LYS A 35 -1.93 14.63 -20.01
C LYS A 35 -0.49 14.27 -19.63
N GLU A 36 0.47 14.69 -20.44
CA GLU A 36 1.90 14.40 -20.26
C GLU A 36 2.42 14.75 -18.85
N LYS A 37 2.02 15.89 -18.29
CA LYS A 37 2.36 16.31 -16.92
C LYS A 37 1.94 15.31 -15.82
N ASN A 38 0.98 14.43 -16.13
CA ASN A 38 0.44 13.42 -15.22
C ASN A 38 1.00 12.01 -15.47
N MET A 39 1.99 11.86 -16.36
CA MET A 39 2.53 10.55 -16.75
C MET A 39 3.92 10.24 -16.20
N TRP A 40 4.76 11.27 -16.00
CA TRP A 40 6.09 11.05 -15.45
C TRP A 40 6.00 10.64 -13.97
N THR A 41 6.84 9.68 -13.58
CA THR A 41 6.87 9.11 -12.23
C THR A 41 8.14 9.45 -11.48
N TRP A 42 9.20 9.86 -12.19
CA TRP A 42 10.48 10.22 -11.59
C TRP A 42 11.05 11.52 -12.15
N ILE A 43 11.73 12.30 -11.31
CA ILE A 43 12.46 13.50 -11.71
C ILE A 43 13.93 13.43 -11.28
N SER A 44 14.83 13.69 -12.23
CA SER A 44 16.26 13.72 -11.97
C SER A 44 16.69 14.97 -11.19
N PRO A 45 17.87 14.96 -10.56
CA PRO A 45 18.45 16.17 -9.96
C PRO A 45 18.59 17.34 -10.95
N LYS A 46 18.83 17.02 -12.24
CA LYS A 46 18.88 17.99 -13.35
C LYS A 46 17.49 18.38 -13.88
N LYS A 47 16.42 18.03 -13.17
CA LYS A 47 15.00 18.30 -13.49
C LYS A 47 14.48 17.62 -14.78
N ALA A 48 15.19 16.61 -15.29
CA ALA A 48 14.68 15.77 -16.37
C ALA A 48 13.62 14.81 -15.82
N ARG A 49 12.51 14.63 -16.54
CA ARG A 49 11.38 13.80 -16.10
C ARG A 49 11.32 12.53 -16.91
N SER A 50 11.09 11.41 -16.25
CA SER A 50 10.94 10.10 -16.89
C SER A 50 9.78 9.32 -16.30
N GLN A 51 9.27 8.35 -17.07
CA GLN A 51 8.33 7.34 -16.59
C GLN A 51 9.11 6.03 -16.43
N ILE A 52 9.34 5.64 -15.18
CA ILE A 52 10.11 4.42 -14.85
C ILE A 52 9.37 3.47 -13.90
N ASP A 53 8.25 3.93 -13.34
CA ASP A 53 7.39 3.14 -12.47
C ASP A 53 6.17 2.66 -13.27
N TYR A 54 5.98 1.35 -13.35
CA TYR A 54 4.94 0.72 -14.15
C TYR A 54 4.09 -0.23 -13.31
N THR A 55 2.80 -0.32 -13.64
CA THR A 55 1.95 -1.43 -13.18
C THR A 55 1.75 -2.41 -14.31
N LEU A 56 2.06 -3.67 -14.06
CA LEU A 56 1.82 -4.79 -14.95
C LEU A 56 0.64 -5.60 -14.41
N SER A 57 -0.29 -5.98 -15.27
CA SER A 57 -1.44 -6.78 -14.84
C SER A 57 -2.01 -7.63 -15.98
N ASN A 58 -2.39 -8.86 -15.66
CA ASN A 58 -3.16 -9.74 -16.55
C ASN A 58 -4.69 -9.48 -16.46
N ILE A 59 -5.15 -8.74 -15.44
CA ILE A 59 -6.57 -8.37 -15.25
C ILE A 59 -6.83 -6.93 -15.69
N LYS A 60 -6.26 -6.54 -16.84
CA LYS A 60 -6.31 -5.17 -17.33
C LYS A 60 -7.74 -4.63 -17.44
N GLU A 61 -8.72 -5.49 -17.73
CA GLU A 61 -10.13 -5.12 -17.86
C GLU A 61 -10.77 -4.67 -16.54
N ASN A 62 -10.33 -5.23 -15.42
CA ASN A 62 -10.78 -4.82 -14.09
C ASN A 62 -10.22 -3.47 -13.66
N ILE A 63 -9.21 -2.93 -14.35
CA ILE A 63 -8.62 -1.64 -14.02
C ILE A 63 -9.38 -0.56 -14.77
N THR A 64 -9.99 0.35 -14.02
CA THR A 64 -10.86 1.43 -14.53
C THR A 64 -10.14 2.77 -14.64
N ASN A 65 -9.06 2.97 -13.88
CA ASN A 65 -8.29 4.20 -13.93
C ASN A 65 -6.83 3.99 -13.54
N PHE A 66 -5.98 4.83 -14.13
CA PHE A 66 -4.57 5.01 -13.80
C PHE A 66 -4.32 6.49 -13.53
N GLU A 67 -3.58 6.80 -12.48
CA GLU A 67 -3.16 8.18 -12.20
C GLU A 67 -1.86 8.25 -11.41
N ILE A 68 -1.14 9.35 -11.62
CA ILE A 68 0.04 9.68 -10.85
C ILE A 68 -0.28 10.82 -9.87
N LEU A 69 -0.18 10.54 -8.58
CA LEU A 69 -0.47 11.51 -7.52
C LEU A 69 0.69 12.51 -7.39
N ASN A 70 0.33 13.80 -7.43
CA ASN A 70 1.28 14.92 -7.30
C ASN A 70 1.44 15.41 -5.86
N LYS A 71 0.43 15.20 -5.03
CA LYS A 71 0.33 15.79 -3.69
C LYS A 71 0.38 14.70 -2.65
N PHE A 72 1.52 14.57 -1.98
CA PHE A 72 1.71 13.67 -0.85
C PHE A 72 2.62 14.31 0.20
N SER A 73 2.51 13.84 1.44
CA SER A 73 3.11 14.48 2.61
C SER A 73 4.54 14.04 2.91
N PHE A 74 5.26 13.51 1.92
CA PHE A 74 6.67 13.09 2.07
C PHE A 74 7.50 13.58 0.88
N ALA A 75 8.81 13.67 1.08
CA ALA A 75 9.74 14.10 0.06
C ALA A 75 10.16 12.88 -0.75
N SER A 76 9.97 12.92 -2.06
CA SER A 76 10.52 11.91 -2.97
C SER A 76 10.73 12.53 -4.35
N ASP A 77 11.76 12.07 -5.04
CA ASP A 77 11.99 12.25 -6.46
C ASP A 77 11.07 11.36 -7.32
N HIS A 78 10.38 10.40 -6.71
CA HIS A 78 9.31 9.63 -7.31
C HIS A 78 7.92 10.20 -6.98
N ARG A 79 6.96 9.93 -7.86
CA ARG A 79 5.53 10.19 -7.66
C ARG A 79 4.78 8.88 -7.50
N LEU A 80 3.74 8.92 -6.67
CA LEU A 80 2.93 7.74 -6.42
C LEU A 80 2.07 7.39 -7.63
N LEU A 81 2.21 6.14 -8.08
CA LEU A 81 1.35 5.53 -9.09
C LEU A 81 0.13 4.89 -8.40
N ARG A 82 -1.07 5.26 -8.81
CA ARG A 82 -2.33 4.70 -8.31
C ARG A 82 -3.15 4.09 -9.45
N ASN A 83 -3.63 2.87 -9.22
CA ASN A 83 -4.62 2.23 -10.08
C ASN A 83 -5.94 2.07 -9.33
N THR A 84 -7.04 2.26 -10.03
CA THR A 84 -8.38 1.95 -9.52
C THR A 84 -8.82 0.62 -10.10
N LEU A 85 -9.12 -0.34 -9.22
CA LEU A 85 -9.62 -1.66 -9.59
C LEU A 85 -11.11 -1.77 -9.27
N PHE A 86 -11.85 -2.34 -10.21
CA PHE A 86 -13.23 -2.76 -10.03
C PHE A 86 -13.29 -4.27 -9.83
N LEU A 87 -13.88 -4.68 -8.70
CA LEU A 87 -14.08 -6.08 -8.33
C LEU A 87 -15.59 -6.31 -8.17
N ALA A 88 -16.22 -7.02 -9.10
CA ALA A 88 -17.66 -7.24 -9.11
C ALA A 88 -18.16 -8.02 -7.86
N ASN A 89 -17.36 -8.99 -7.38
CA ASN A 89 -17.75 -9.89 -6.30
C ASN A 89 -16.73 -9.84 -5.14
N ILE A 90 -16.79 -8.77 -4.34
CA ILE A 90 -16.00 -8.70 -3.11
C ILE A 90 -16.64 -9.63 -2.06
N LYS A 91 -16.09 -10.84 -1.90
CA LYS A 91 -16.42 -11.68 -0.73
C LYS A 91 -15.97 -10.91 0.52
N LYS A 92 -16.93 -10.51 1.36
CA LYS A 92 -16.62 -9.95 2.67
C LYS A 92 -15.79 -10.98 3.43
N SER A 93 -14.56 -10.63 3.77
CA SER A 93 -13.71 -11.50 4.57
C SER A 93 -14.41 -11.77 5.90
N ARG A 94 -14.32 -13.00 6.42
CA ARG A 94 -14.75 -13.27 7.80
C ARG A 94 -14.05 -12.34 8.81
N ALA A 95 -12.87 -11.82 8.48
CA ALA A 95 -12.16 -10.83 9.29
C ALA A 95 -12.78 -9.41 9.24
N SER A 96 -13.61 -9.08 8.24
CA SER A 96 -14.34 -7.79 8.21
C SER A 96 -15.61 -7.82 9.06
N TYR A 97 -16.08 -9.01 9.45
CA TYR A 97 -17.13 -9.13 10.45
C TYR A 97 -16.52 -8.81 11.81
N ASN A 98 -16.54 -7.52 12.16
CA ASN A 98 -16.40 -7.12 13.55
C ASN A 98 -17.65 -7.62 14.27
N ASN A 99 -17.57 -8.77 14.94
CA ASN A 99 -18.38 -8.92 16.14
C ASN A 99 -17.92 -7.77 17.05
N GLU A 100 -18.79 -6.79 17.29
CA GLU A 100 -18.59 -5.82 18.38
C GLU A 100 -18.59 -6.62 19.68
N ASN A 101 -17.45 -7.23 20.00
CA ASN A 101 -17.24 -7.92 21.25
C ASN A 101 -17.11 -6.84 22.31
N PHE A 102 -18.25 -6.44 22.88
CA PHE A 102 -18.34 -5.58 24.05
C PHE A 102 -17.81 -6.34 25.27
N LYS A 103 -16.50 -6.57 25.32
CA LYS A 103 -15.84 -7.15 26.49
C LYS A 103 -15.49 -6.00 27.44
N LEU A 104 -16.23 -5.89 28.53
CA LEU A 104 -15.91 -5.01 29.66
C LEU A 104 -14.71 -5.60 30.40
N LYS A 105 -13.49 -5.29 29.92
CA LYS A 105 -12.23 -5.88 30.42
C LYS A 105 -11.68 -5.22 31.67
N THR A 106 -12.09 -3.98 31.97
CA THR A 106 -11.60 -3.20 33.10
C THR A 106 -12.71 -3.01 34.13
N LYS A 107 -12.35 -2.92 35.42
CA LYS A 107 -13.32 -2.63 36.49
C LYS A 107 -14.04 -1.31 36.24
N GLU A 108 -13.31 -0.26 35.87
CA GLU A 108 -13.88 1.05 35.54
C GLU A 108 -14.95 0.96 34.43
N GLY A 109 -14.72 0.12 33.41
CA GLY A 109 -15.69 -0.10 32.34
C GLY A 109 -16.94 -0.85 32.82
N GLN A 110 -16.78 -1.79 33.76
CA GLN A 110 -17.92 -2.49 34.36
C GLN A 110 -18.76 -1.54 35.22
N ASP A 111 -18.11 -0.70 36.03
CA ASP A 111 -18.81 0.26 36.89
C ASP A 111 -19.57 1.33 36.09
N GLN A 112 -18.95 1.83 35.01
CA GLN A 112 -19.62 2.75 34.08
C GLN A 112 -20.81 2.08 33.38
N PHE A 113 -20.67 0.83 32.95
CA PHE A 113 -21.76 0.09 32.33
C PHE A 113 -22.95 -0.08 33.29
N ILE A 114 -22.69 -0.48 34.54
CA ILE A 114 -23.73 -0.65 35.55
C ILE A 114 -24.43 0.69 35.81
N LYS A 115 -23.67 1.79 35.89
CA LYS A 115 -24.25 3.14 36.06
C LYS A 115 -25.18 3.51 34.90
N PHE A 116 -24.75 3.31 33.66
CA PHE A 116 -25.59 3.60 32.48
C PHE A 116 -26.78 2.65 32.38
N LEU A 117 -26.61 1.38 32.76
CA LEU A 117 -27.68 0.38 32.74
C LEU A 117 -28.81 0.75 33.70
N LYS A 118 -28.48 1.15 34.93
CA LYS A 118 -29.48 1.60 35.90
C LYS A 118 -30.28 2.80 35.37
N ALA A 119 -29.59 3.82 34.88
CA ALA A 119 -30.24 5.00 34.31
C ALA A 119 -31.12 4.66 33.09
N ASN A 120 -30.65 3.81 32.18
CA ASN A 120 -31.39 3.45 30.98
C ASN A 120 -32.60 2.54 31.28
N ILE A 121 -32.53 1.70 32.32
CA ILE A 121 -33.67 0.91 32.80
C ILE A 121 -34.73 1.81 33.43
N GLU A 122 -34.32 2.80 34.24
CA GLU A 122 -35.23 3.79 34.83
C GLU A 122 -35.95 4.60 33.75
N ILE A 123 -35.23 5.05 32.72
CA ILE A 123 -35.82 5.75 31.56
C ILE A 123 -36.78 4.85 30.77
N ALA A 124 -36.48 3.56 30.66
CA ALA A 124 -37.29 2.62 29.89
C ALA A 124 -38.66 2.32 30.53
N GLN A 125 -38.85 2.66 31.82
CA GLN A 125 -40.09 2.47 32.58
C GLN A 125 -40.70 1.08 32.31
N LEU A 126 -40.01 0.06 32.80
CA LEU A 126 -40.42 -1.34 32.63
C LEU A 126 -41.70 -1.59 33.43
N ASN A 127 -42.80 -1.83 32.73
CA ASN A 127 -44.09 -2.17 33.33
C ASN A 127 -44.34 -3.68 33.18
N GLU A 128 -44.71 -4.35 34.26
CA GLU A 128 -44.96 -5.80 34.26
C GLU A 128 -46.24 -6.19 33.48
N ASN A 129 -47.12 -5.22 33.22
CA ASN A 129 -48.36 -5.40 32.47
C ASN A 129 -48.19 -5.23 30.95
N GLU A 130 -46.96 -5.01 30.47
CA GLU A 130 -46.67 -4.89 29.04
C GLU A 130 -46.55 -6.25 28.35
N ASP A 131 -46.82 -6.26 27.05
CA ASP A 131 -46.55 -7.41 26.20
C ASP A 131 -45.08 -7.85 26.30
N VAL A 132 -44.86 -9.17 26.31
CA VAL A 132 -43.55 -9.81 26.53
C VAL A 132 -42.52 -9.33 25.50
N GLU A 133 -42.92 -9.14 24.24
CA GLU A 133 -42.01 -8.68 23.18
C GLU A 133 -41.60 -7.21 23.41
N SER A 134 -42.54 -6.36 23.83
CA SER A 134 -42.27 -4.96 24.18
C SER A 134 -41.32 -4.85 25.37
N TYR A 135 -41.59 -5.62 26.43
CA TYR A 135 -40.77 -5.67 27.64
C TYR A 135 -39.34 -6.12 27.31
N HIS A 136 -39.21 -7.21 26.55
CA HIS A 136 -37.92 -7.73 26.10
C HIS A 136 -37.16 -6.71 25.23
N LYS A 137 -37.85 -6.03 24.31
CA LYS A 137 -37.25 -4.98 23.47
C LYS A 137 -36.73 -3.80 24.28
N LYS A 138 -37.45 -3.37 25.32
CA LYS A 138 -36.99 -2.30 26.23
C LYS A 138 -35.71 -2.69 26.96
N ILE A 139 -35.64 -3.90 27.52
CA ILE A 139 -34.44 -4.41 28.18
C ILE A 139 -33.27 -4.51 27.19
N LYS A 140 -33.51 -5.11 26.03
CA LYS A 140 -32.48 -5.24 24.98
C LYS A 140 -31.92 -3.88 24.58
N ASN A 141 -32.78 -2.89 24.35
CA ASN A 141 -32.37 -1.54 24.02
C ASN A 141 -31.59 -0.88 25.16
N ALA A 142 -32.03 -1.02 26.41
CA ALA A 142 -31.33 -0.48 27.58
C ALA A 142 -29.92 -1.07 27.72
N ILE A 143 -29.75 -2.37 27.47
CA ILE A 143 -28.44 -3.03 27.45
C ILE A 143 -27.59 -2.50 26.28
N GLU A 144 -28.13 -2.46 25.06
CA GLU A 144 -27.39 -1.98 23.88
C GLU A 144 -26.94 -0.52 24.01
N TYR A 145 -27.80 0.37 24.54
CA TYR A 145 -27.45 1.77 24.77
C TYR A 145 -26.39 1.92 25.85
N SER A 146 -26.51 1.17 26.94
CA SER A 146 -25.51 1.16 28.01
C SER A 146 -24.16 0.66 27.50
N LEU A 147 -24.14 -0.41 26.69
CA LEU A 147 -22.90 -0.91 26.08
C LEU A 147 -22.28 0.09 25.09
N LYS A 148 -23.10 0.80 24.30
CA LYS A 148 -22.63 1.85 23.38
C LYS A 148 -22.08 3.07 24.15
N ALA A 149 -22.74 3.50 25.22
CA ALA A 149 -22.32 4.60 26.08
C ALA A 149 -21.03 4.26 26.85
N THR A 150 -20.86 2.99 27.21
CA THR A 150 -19.64 2.48 27.88
C THR A 150 -18.50 2.20 26.91
N LYS A 151 -18.59 2.60 25.63
CA LYS A 151 -17.45 2.49 24.72
C LYS A 151 -16.32 3.38 25.25
N ILE A 152 -15.45 2.77 26.06
CA ILE A 152 -14.12 3.28 26.36
C ILE A 152 -13.51 3.50 25.00
N GLU A 153 -13.23 4.77 24.65
CA GLU A 153 -12.51 5.09 23.43
C GLU A 153 -11.37 4.10 23.31
N LYS A 154 -11.35 3.29 22.24
CA LYS A 154 -10.23 2.38 21.99
C LYS A 154 -8.99 3.23 22.15
N ARG A 155 -8.17 2.97 23.19
CA ARG A 155 -6.99 3.80 23.49
C ARG A 155 -6.28 4.01 22.17
N LYS A 156 -6.33 5.23 21.64
CA LYS A 156 -5.73 5.53 20.35
C LYS A 156 -4.29 5.09 20.48
N THR A 157 -3.87 4.13 19.67
CA THR A 157 -2.48 3.69 19.67
C THR A 157 -1.65 4.94 19.51
N GLN A 158 -0.81 5.25 20.51
CA GLN A 158 -0.03 6.46 20.49
C GLN A 158 0.75 6.50 19.18
N SER A 159 0.52 7.54 18.38
CA SER A 159 1.24 7.74 17.13
C SER A 159 2.73 7.79 17.45
N ILE A 160 3.54 6.98 16.76
CA ILE A 160 5.01 7.01 16.88
C ILE A 160 5.52 8.44 16.62
N ILE A 161 4.92 9.09 15.62
CA ILE A 161 5.28 10.45 15.23
C ILE A 161 4.52 11.46 16.10
N SER A 162 5.24 12.42 16.69
CA SER A 162 4.67 13.46 17.55
C SER A 162 3.81 14.47 16.78
N GLU A 163 2.94 15.19 17.49
CA GLU A 163 2.13 16.25 16.85
C GLU A 163 2.99 17.44 16.41
N ASP A 164 4.10 17.75 17.10
CA ASP A 164 5.05 18.78 16.66
C ASP A 164 5.67 18.42 15.30
N THR A 165 6.17 17.18 15.16
CA THR A 165 6.73 16.69 13.90
C THR A 165 5.66 16.71 12.79
N LYS A 166 4.41 16.37 13.09
CA LYS A 166 3.30 16.50 12.13
C LYS A 166 3.02 17.94 11.72
N LYS A 167 3.05 18.90 12.65
CA LYS A 167 2.90 20.34 12.33
C LYS A 167 4.01 20.81 11.39
N ARG A 168 5.26 20.41 11.64
CA ARG A 168 6.40 20.70 10.74
C ARG A 168 6.21 20.11 9.35
N ILE A 169 5.70 18.88 9.26
CA ILE A 169 5.35 18.25 7.97
C ILE A 169 4.27 19.06 7.24
N ARG A 170 3.20 19.48 7.93
CA ARG A 170 2.14 20.32 7.36
C ARG A 170 2.71 21.64 6.82
N ARG A 171 3.49 22.35 7.65
CA ARG A 171 4.16 23.61 7.26
C ARG A 171 5.06 23.44 6.04
N ARG A 172 5.86 22.37 6.00
CA ARG A 172 6.69 22.04 4.83
C ARG A 172 5.84 21.83 3.57
N ASN A 173 4.70 21.15 3.69
CA ASN A 173 3.80 20.91 2.56
C ASN A 173 3.15 22.20 2.06
N GLU A 174 2.76 23.12 2.96
CA GLU A 174 2.28 24.46 2.61
C GLU A 174 3.32 25.21 1.77
N LEU A 175 4.56 25.29 2.25
CA LEU A 175 5.69 25.92 1.54
C LEU A 175 6.03 25.20 0.22
N THR A 176 5.72 23.91 0.10
CA THR A 176 5.94 23.15 -1.14
C THR A 176 4.89 23.46 -2.19
N ASN A 177 3.65 23.71 -1.76
CA ASN A 177 2.53 24.00 -2.65
C ASN A 177 2.39 25.49 -2.99
N LYS A 178 3.08 26.38 -2.26
CA LYS A 178 3.12 27.82 -2.55
C LYS A 178 3.87 28.09 -3.86
N LYS A 179 3.27 28.87 -4.76
CA LYS A 179 3.88 29.19 -6.08
C LYS A 179 5.09 30.10 -5.96
N ASN A 180 4.97 31.16 -5.15
CA ASN A 180 6.00 32.18 -4.96
C ASN A 180 6.44 32.15 -3.49
N LEU A 181 7.71 31.82 -3.24
CA LEU A 181 8.30 31.82 -1.90
C LEU A 181 9.23 33.03 -1.75
N THR A 182 9.19 33.67 -0.57
CA THR A 182 10.19 34.65 -0.15
C THR A 182 11.54 33.99 0.10
N LYS A 183 12.60 34.80 0.30
CA LYS A 183 13.93 34.28 0.64
C LYS A 183 13.89 33.54 1.99
N GLU A 184 13.19 34.07 3.00
CA GLU A 184 13.05 33.40 4.30
C GLU A 184 12.26 32.09 4.18
N GLU A 185 11.19 32.05 3.38
CA GLU A 185 10.40 30.83 3.22
C GLU A 185 11.19 29.71 2.51
N ARG A 186 12.11 30.08 1.59
CA ARG A 186 13.00 29.10 0.94
C ARG A 186 14.01 28.50 1.93
N THR A 187 14.58 29.33 2.81
CA THR A 187 15.50 28.84 3.85
C THR A 187 14.74 28.01 4.88
N GLU A 188 13.56 28.46 5.32
CA GLU A 188 12.66 27.70 6.21
C GLU A 188 12.35 26.32 5.63
N LYS A 189 11.90 26.26 4.36
CA LYS A 189 11.58 25.01 3.67
C LYS A 189 12.78 24.06 3.65
N THR A 190 13.97 24.57 3.33
CA THR A 190 15.21 23.78 3.31
C THR A 190 15.55 23.22 4.69
N ASN A 191 15.40 24.03 5.73
CA ASN A 191 15.61 23.62 7.12
C ASN A 191 14.59 22.57 7.57
N LEU A 192 13.32 22.73 7.18
CA LEU A 192 12.27 21.74 7.46
C LEU A 192 12.58 20.39 6.84
N TYR A 193 13.03 20.31 5.58
CA TYR A 193 13.43 19.03 4.97
C TYR A 193 14.55 18.34 5.76
N LYS A 194 15.59 19.09 6.16
CA LYS A 194 16.72 18.54 6.93
C LYS A 194 16.31 18.06 8.32
N ASN A 195 15.48 18.83 9.01
CA ASN A 195 15.12 18.58 10.40
C ASN A 195 14.04 17.51 10.55
N ILE A 196 13.04 17.47 9.67
CA ILE A 196 11.95 16.48 9.74
C ILE A 196 12.49 15.05 9.67
N HIS A 197 13.43 14.77 8.76
CA HIS A 197 14.02 13.44 8.66
C HIS A 197 14.75 13.02 9.95
N LYS A 198 15.53 13.95 10.55
CA LYS A 198 16.22 13.72 11.81
C LYS A 198 15.24 13.46 12.97
N LEU A 199 14.18 14.26 13.06
CA LEU A 199 13.13 14.12 14.07
C LEU A 199 12.42 12.77 13.95
N ILE A 200 11.99 12.40 12.74
CA ILE A 200 11.35 11.10 12.49
C ILE A 200 12.28 9.96 12.90
N LYS A 201 13.55 9.98 12.48
CA LYS A 201 14.53 8.95 12.83
C LYS A 201 14.68 8.81 14.36
N LYS A 202 14.77 9.94 15.07
CA LYS A 202 14.86 9.98 16.53
C LYS A 202 13.60 9.42 17.19
N GLU A 203 12.41 9.86 16.77
CA GLU A 203 11.13 9.40 17.35
C GLU A 203 10.93 7.88 17.16
N TYR A 204 11.33 7.33 16.01
CA TYR A 204 11.32 5.87 15.80
C TYR A 204 12.32 5.13 16.70
N GLN A 205 13.51 5.70 16.92
CA GLN A 205 14.50 5.13 17.85
C GLN A 205 13.99 5.16 19.29
N ASP A 206 13.46 6.30 19.73
CA ASP A 206 12.87 6.48 21.07
C ASP A 206 11.71 5.51 21.28
N HIS A 207 10.83 5.34 20.29
CA HIS A 207 9.76 4.36 20.33
C HIS A 207 10.32 2.93 20.46
N LYS A 208 11.33 2.58 19.65
CA LYS A 208 11.99 1.26 19.72
C LYS A 208 12.54 0.99 21.12
N ILE A 209 13.27 1.94 21.71
CA ILE A 209 13.85 1.83 23.05
C ILE A 209 12.74 1.65 24.09
N LYS A 210 11.73 2.53 24.10
CA LYS A 210 10.59 2.46 25.02
C LYS A 210 9.83 1.15 24.94
N THR A 211 9.62 0.61 23.73
CA THR A 211 8.98 -0.69 23.55
C THR A 211 9.81 -1.82 24.16
N ILE A 212 11.14 -1.80 23.96
CA ILE A 212 12.04 -2.80 24.54
C ILE A 212 12.05 -2.70 26.07
N GLU A 213 12.27 -1.50 26.62
CA GLU A 213 12.27 -1.24 28.07
C GLU A 213 10.98 -1.69 28.73
N LYS A 214 9.83 -1.34 28.16
CA LYS A 214 8.51 -1.78 28.64
C LYS A 214 8.42 -3.30 28.80
N HIS A 215 8.92 -4.07 27.82
CA HIS A 215 8.87 -5.53 27.86
C HIS A 215 9.93 -6.16 28.76
N LEU A 216 11.09 -5.50 28.91
CA LEU A 216 12.12 -5.87 29.88
C LEU A 216 11.59 -5.70 31.31
N ILE A 217 11.03 -4.54 31.65
CA ILE A 217 10.46 -4.26 32.98
C ILE A 217 9.29 -5.20 33.30
N LYS A 218 8.37 -5.37 32.35
CA LYS A 218 7.13 -6.14 32.59
C LYS A 218 7.36 -7.66 32.62
N SER A 219 8.31 -8.17 31.85
CA SER A 219 8.42 -9.61 31.61
C SER A 219 9.84 -10.16 31.44
N GLY A 220 10.87 -9.32 31.56
CA GLY A 220 12.27 -9.69 31.30
C GLY A 220 12.57 -10.09 29.85
N SER A 221 11.59 -9.96 28.93
CA SER A 221 11.66 -10.62 27.63
C SER A 221 11.97 -9.65 26.49
N LEU A 222 13.22 -9.66 26.04
CA LEU A 222 13.64 -8.93 24.83
C LEU A 222 12.89 -9.41 23.58
N LYS A 223 12.66 -10.73 23.47
CA LYS A 223 11.95 -11.36 22.34
C LYS A 223 10.54 -10.80 22.16
N LYS A 224 9.81 -10.53 23.25
CA LYS A 224 8.47 -9.93 23.18
C LYS A 224 8.50 -8.50 22.64
N GLY A 225 9.47 -7.69 23.09
CA GLY A 225 9.68 -6.33 22.57
C GLY A 225 10.03 -6.31 21.09
N LEU A 226 10.97 -7.16 20.66
CA LEU A 226 11.32 -7.29 19.25
C LEU A 226 10.11 -7.75 18.41
N LYS A 227 9.31 -8.68 18.91
CA LYS A 227 8.10 -9.16 18.21
C LYS A 227 7.05 -8.06 18.03
N GLU A 228 6.87 -7.17 19.00
CA GLU A 228 5.96 -6.01 18.88
C GLU A 228 6.45 -5.00 17.84
N LEU A 229 7.77 -4.85 17.69
CA LEU A 229 8.38 -3.93 16.73
C LEU A 229 8.40 -4.45 15.28
N ILE A 230 8.13 -5.74 15.06
CA ILE A 230 8.06 -6.32 13.71
C ILE A 230 6.77 -5.85 13.04
N SER A 231 6.88 -4.92 12.09
CA SER A 231 5.76 -4.36 11.32
C SER A 231 5.38 -5.19 10.08
N ALA A 232 6.24 -6.11 9.64
CA ALA A 232 5.99 -6.98 8.50
C ALA A 232 6.54 -8.39 8.74
N LYS A 233 5.85 -9.43 8.25
CA LYS A 233 6.40 -10.79 8.20
C LYS A 233 7.50 -10.81 7.12
N GLY A 234 8.74 -10.57 7.52
CA GLY A 234 9.90 -10.54 6.62
C GLY A 234 10.34 -11.89 6.07
N TRP A 235 9.48 -12.91 6.06
CA TRP A 235 9.86 -14.24 5.58
C TRP A 235 8.77 -14.88 4.74
N ILE A 236 9.20 -15.53 3.65
CA ILE A 236 8.36 -16.34 2.77
C ILE A 236 7.84 -17.52 3.60
N PRO A 237 6.53 -17.65 3.83
CA PRO A 237 5.98 -18.65 4.75
C PRO A 237 6.11 -20.08 4.21
N CYS A 238 6.11 -20.22 2.90
CA CYS A 238 6.38 -21.48 2.21
C CYS A 238 6.88 -21.21 0.79
N LEU A 239 7.68 -22.13 0.27
CA LEU A 239 8.10 -22.13 -1.14
C LEU A 239 7.68 -23.45 -1.78
N LYS A 240 7.09 -23.37 -2.98
CA LYS A 240 6.80 -24.57 -3.80
C LYS A 240 8.08 -24.92 -4.54
N ASP A 241 8.52 -26.16 -4.39
CA ASP A 241 9.57 -26.72 -5.21
C ASP A 241 8.99 -27.06 -6.59
N ILE A 242 9.64 -26.60 -7.66
CA ILE A 242 9.20 -26.82 -9.04
C ILE A 242 9.35 -28.29 -9.42
N SER A 243 10.40 -28.96 -8.93
CA SER A 243 10.72 -30.35 -9.29
C SER A 243 9.79 -31.35 -8.61
N THR A 244 9.43 -31.11 -7.35
CA THR A 244 8.62 -32.05 -6.56
C THR A 244 7.17 -31.61 -6.38
N GLU A 245 6.83 -30.40 -6.82
CA GLU A 245 5.55 -29.72 -6.61
C GLU A 245 5.10 -29.55 -5.14
N LYS A 246 5.94 -29.94 -4.18
CA LYS A 246 5.63 -29.90 -2.75
C LYS A 246 5.93 -28.53 -2.17
N LYS A 247 5.13 -28.14 -1.18
CA LYS A 247 5.33 -26.90 -0.41
C LYS A 247 6.22 -27.18 0.80
N SER A 248 7.31 -26.44 0.89
CA SER A 248 8.22 -26.46 2.03
C SER A 248 7.88 -25.32 2.99
N PHE A 249 7.70 -25.63 4.26
CA PHE A 249 7.40 -24.65 5.33
C PHE A 249 8.60 -24.41 6.27
N SER A 250 9.59 -25.31 6.26
CA SER A 250 10.82 -25.16 7.05
C SER A 250 11.73 -24.10 6.43
N ARG A 251 12.33 -23.26 7.29
CA ARG A 251 13.23 -22.19 6.85
C ARG A 251 14.46 -22.72 6.11
N SER A 252 15.06 -23.81 6.60
CA SER A 252 16.22 -24.41 5.93
C SER A 252 15.87 -24.87 4.52
N LYS A 253 14.75 -25.58 4.38
CA LYS A 253 14.29 -26.10 3.09
C LYS A 253 13.89 -24.98 2.12
N ILE A 254 13.26 -23.90 2.60
CA ILE A 254 12.94 -22.73 1.78
C ILE A 254 14.22 -22.08 1.22
N ILE A 255 15.27 -21.92 2.05
CA ILE A 255 16.56 -21.37 1.61
C ILE A 255 17.22 -22.30 0.58
N GLU A 256 17.20 -23.61 0.84
CA GLU A 256 17.76 -24.61 -0.08
C GLU A 256 17.06 -24.58 -1.44
N THR A 257 15.73 -24.67 -1.47
CA THR A 257 14.94 -24.62 -2.71
C THR A 257 15.17 -23.31 -3.47
N ALA A 258 15.19 -22.16 -2.78
CA ALA A 258 15.49 -20.87 -3.42
C ALA A 258 16.92 -20.84 -4.00
N THR A 259 17.89 -21.42 -3.29
CA THR A 259 19.29 -21.48 -3.71
C THR A 259 19.43 -22.33 -4.96
N LEU A 260 18.79 -23.50 -5.01
CA LEU A 260 18.79 -24.38 -6.19
C LEU A 260 18.18 -23.67 -7.40
N PHE A 261 17.03 -23.04 -7.24
CA PHE A 261 16.38 -22.28 -8.29
C PHE A 261 17.29 -21.19 -8.87
N TYR A 262 17.92 -20.36 -8.03
CA TYR A 262 18.81 -19.31 -8.53
C TYR A 262 20.10 -19.88 -9.14
N LYS A 263 20.66 -20.97 -8.60
CA LYS A 263 21.80 -21.65 -9.22
C LYS A 263 21.46 -22.09 -10.63
N GLU A 264 20.31 -22.73 -10.83
CA GLU A 264 19.83 -23.15 -12.15
C GLU A 264 19.63 -21.95 -13.08
N LEU A 265 18.90 -20.93 -12.61
CA LEU A 265 18.60 -19.70 -13.36
C LEU A 265 19.87 -19.02 -13.88
N TYR A 266 20.91 -18.91 -13.05
CA TYR A 266 22.17 -18.25 -13.41
C TYR A 266 23.18 -19.18 -14.10
N SER A 267 23.06 -20.51 -13.95
CA SER A 267 23.90 -21.47 -14.67
C SER A 267 23.61 -21.51 -16.18
N ASN A 268 22.35 -21.26 -16.58
CA ASN A 268 21.92 -21.26 -17.98
C ASN A 268 22.31 -20.01 -18.78
N ILE A 269 22.98 -19.02 -18.16
CA ILE A 269 23.33 -17.76 -18.82
C ILE A 269 24.49 -17.91 -19.81
N GLN A 270 25.31 -18.97 -19.71
CA GLN A 270 26.39 -19.19 -20.67
C GLN A 270 25.91 -19.61 -22.08
N ASN A 271 24.65 -20.01 -22.25
CA ASN A 271 24.10 -20.42 -23.55
C ASN A 271 23.13 -19.41 -24.17
N THR A 272 22.91 -18.25 -23.53
CA THR A 272 22.14 -17.14 -24.13
C THR A 272 23.09 -16.02 -24.54
N THR A 273 23.91 -16.28 -25.56
CA THR A 273 24.33 -15.21 -26.46
C THR A 273 23.06 -14.57 -26.99
N PHE A 274 22.68 -13.41 -26.44
CA PHE A 274 21.75 -12.52 -27.11
C PHE A 274 22.40 -12.20 -28.46
N GLN A 275 21.96 -12.90 -29.51
CA GLN A 275 22.27 -12.50 -30.87
C GLN A 275 21.72 -11.08 -31.01
N ALA A 276 22.62 -10.10 -30.91
CA ALA A 276 22.36 -8.78 -31.43
C ALA A 276 21.96 -9.00 -32.90
N LEU A 277 20.72 -8.63 -33.25
CA LEU A 277 20.36 -8.49 -34.65
C LEU A 277 21.43 -7.60 -35.30
N PRO A 278 22.01 -8.02 -36.44
CA PRO A 278 23.06 -7.25 -37.07
C PRO A 278 22.56 -5.84 -37.30
N THR A 279 23.34 -4.86 -36.84
CA THR A 279 23.14 -3.45 -37.11
C THR A 279 23.27 -3.25 -38.61
N ASN A 280 22.18 -3.43 -39.36
CA ASN A 280 22.14 -3.05 -40.77
C ASN A 280 22.19 -1.52 -40.84
N GLN A 281 23.41 -1.00 -40.90
CA GLN A 281 23.71 0.26 -41.55
C GLN A 281 23.34 0.10 -43.02
N ASN A 282 22.06 0.32 -43.35
CA ASN A 282 21.61 0.83 -44.64
C ASN A 282 20.12 1.18 -44.52
N LEU A 283 19.88 2.46 -44.21
CA LEU A 283 18.63 3.11 -44.53
C LEU A 283 18.51 3.13 -46.06
N THR A 284 17.51 2.45 -46.62
CA THR A 284 16.62 3.05 -47.62
C THR A 284 15.41 2.14 -47.88
N THR A 285 14.23 2.76 -47.80
CA THR A 285 12.92 2.30 -48.28
C THR A 285 12.15 1.31 -47.39
N ILE A 286 11.55 1.82 -46.32
CA ILE A 286 10.41 1.18 -45.67
C ILE A 286 9.21 1.30 -46.60
N LYS A 287 8.72 0.19 -47.17
CA LYS A 287 7.41 0.16 -47.85
C LYS A 287 6.33 0.52 -46.83
N ARG A 288 5.58 1.59 -47.10
CA ARG A 288 4.38 1.96 -46.34
C ARG A 288 3.31 0.89 -46.55
N PHE A 289 2.68 0.45 -45.46
CA PHE A 289 1.53 -0.45 -45.49
C PHE A 289 0.41 0.12 -46.36
N THR A 290 -0.26 -0.75 -47.12
CA THR A 290 -1.36 -0.35 -47.99
C THR A 290 -2.66 -0.20 -47.19
N ILE A 291 -3.58 0.63 -47.70
CA ILE A 291 -4.86 0.97 -47.03
C ILE A 291 -5.70 -0.30 -46.74
N GLN A 292 -5.53 -1.36 -47.54
CA GLN A 292 -6.19 -2.65 -47.32
C GLN A 292 -5.72 -3.38 -46.05
N GLU A 293 -4.43 -3.29 -45.68
CA GLU A 293 -3.89 -3.93 -44.47
C GLU A 293 -4.37 -3.22 -43.20
N ILE A 294 -4.63 -1.92 -43.29
CA ILE A 294 -5.20 -1.12 -42.20
C ILE A 294 -6.70 -1.43 -42.00
N ALA A 295 -7.42 -1.80 -43.06
CA ALA A 295 -8.84 -2.16 -42.99
C ALA A 295 -9.06 -3.52 -42.29
N ILE A 296 -8.17 -4.49 -42.50
CA ILE A 296 -8.26 -5.83 -41.86
C ILE A 296 -8.05 -5.74 -40.34
N LEU A 297 -7.21 -4.82 -39.86
CA LEU A 297 -6.97 -4.60 -38.44
C LEU A 297 -8.13 -3.91 -37.71
N LYS A 298 -9.03 -3.22 -38.42
CA LYS A 298 -10.24 -2.60 -37.84
C LYS A 298 -11.40 -3.57 -37.67
N LEU A 299 -11.39 -4.72 -38.35
CA LEU A 299 -12.46 -5.72 -38.28
C LEU A 299 -12.23 -6.81 -37.20
N LYS A 300 -11.09 -6.77 -36.49
CA LYS A 300 -10.74 -7.72 -35.42
C LYS A 300 -10.54 -7.06 -34.04
N LEU A 301 -11.02 -5.83 -33.86
CA LEU A 301 -11.13 -5.11 -32.59
C LEU A 301 -12.60 -4.78 -32.34
#